data_AF-A0A7C1I360-F1
#
_entry.id   AF-A0A7C1I360-F1
#
_cell.length_a   1.000
_cell.length_b   1.000
_cell.length_c   1.000
_cell.angle_alpha   90.00
_cell.angle_beta   90.00
_cell.angle_gamma   90.00
#
_symmetry.space_group_name_H-M   'P 1'
#
loop_
_entity.id
_entity.type
_entity.pdbx_description
1 polymer ?
#
loop_
_entity_poly.entity_id
_entity_poly.type
_entity_poly.pdbx_seq_one_letter_code
_entity_poly.pdbx_strand_id
1 'polypeptide(L)'
;IHGHEPLLSEMIVQAAELPEMIEFAQKNGAKGIQLSGICCTANEILMRHGVPLAGDFLQQELAIVTGAVDAMVVDVQCIMENIANVAQCFHTKVITTNPRAKIASGDVLHIEFDEHTAFEDAKKIVRVAVENFPKRDKPVIIPPAKSDLVAGFSYEAINYHLGGTFRASYTPLNDNIINGRIRGIGGVVGCNNARVVHDQGHLAVVKELIKNDVIVLTTGCNAIACAKAGLLTPESAKVYCGPGLAEVCETVGIPPVLHMGSCVDNSRILMAATEVVKAGGLGNDISDLPAAGSAPEWMSEKAISIGHYFVVSGVYTVFGVTMPVSGSPIFENYLYKELENLYGGMWDLEVDPIAHAHKMIAHIDKKRKALGLDRARERVLMSMDDRRTLDAA
;
A
#
# COMPACT_ATOMS: atom_id res chain seq x y z
N ILE A 1 -4.14 15.87 -6.24
CA ILE A 1 -4.69 15.83 -4.86
C ILE A 1 -3.68 15.08 -3.99
N HIS A 2 -3.24 15.64 -2.87
CA HIS A 2 -2.18 15.06 -2.06
C HIS A 2 -2.53 15.17 -0.57
N GLY A 3 -2.26 14.13 0.22
CA GLY A 3 -2.71 14.09 1.60
C GLY A 3 -3.25 12.72 2.04
N HIS A 4 -4.26 12.71 2.92
CA HIS A 4 -4.77 11.53 3.62
C HIS A 4 -6.29 11.49 3.83
N GLU A 5 -6.99 12.61 3.94
CA GLU A 5 -8.41 12.61 4.33
C GLU A 5 -9.30 12.42 3.08
N PRO A 6 -10.00 11.27 2.94
CA PRO A 6 -10.70 10.94 1.69
C PRO A 6 -11.92 11.82 1.43
N LEU A 7 -12.51 12.44 2.47
CA LEU A 7 -13.71 13.27 2.34
C LEU A 7 -13.48 14.43 1.37
N LEU A 8 -12.33 15.11 1.47
CA LEU A 8 -11.95 16.18 0.54
C LEU A 8 -11.79 15.66 -0.88
N SER A 9 -11.00 14.60 -1.06
CA SER A 9 -10.68 14.07 -2.38
C SER A 9 -11.90 13.49 -3.09
N GLU A 10 -12.80 12.84 -2.36
CA GLU A 10 -14.06 12.29 -2.86
C GLU A 10 -14.93 13.41 -3.45
N MET A 11 -15.09 14.51 -2.72
CA MET A 11 -15.87 15.66 -3.20
C MET A 11 -15.21 16.33 -4.40
N ILE A 12 -13.87 16.38 -4.45
CA ILE A 12 -13.15 16.92 -5.62
C ILE A 12 -13.35 16.02 -6.85
N VAL A 13 -13.35 14.69 -6.70
CA VAL A 13 -13.65 13.75 -7.80
C VAL A 13 -15.04 14.05 -8.36
N GLN A 14 -16.07 14.05 -7.50
CA GLN A 14 -17.44 14.32 -7.94
C GLN A 14 -17.59 15.71 -8.58
N ALA A 15 -16.96 16.74 -8.00
CA ALA A 15 -17.01 18.09 -8.55
C ALA A 15 -16.31 18.20 -9.91
N ALA A 16 -15.20 17.50 -10.13
CA ALA A 16 -14.47 17.52 -11.40
C ALA A 16 -15.22 16.82 -12.55
N GLU A 17 -16.12 15.89 -12.23
CA GLU A 17 -16.94 15.16 -13.20
C GLU A 17 -18.22 15.89 -13.61
N LEU A 18 -18.57 16.97 -12.91
CA LEU A 18 -19.75 17.78 -13.23
C LEU A 18 -19.66 18.32 -14.66
N PRO A 19 -20.72 18.16 -15.49
CA PRO A 19 -20.73 18.67 -16.86
C PRO A 19 -20.38 20.17 -16.94
N GLU A 20 -20.88 20.99 -16.02
CA GLU A 20 -20.58 22.42 -15.97
C GLU A 20 -19.12 22.73 -15.64
N MET A 21 -18.44 21.87 -14.87
CA MET A 21 -17.00 22.04 -14.58
C MET A 21 -16.14 21.63 -15.77
N ILE A 22 -16.54 20.58 -16.50
CA ILE A 22 -15.88 20.17 -17.75
C ILE A 22 -16.04 21.27 -18.82
N GLU A 23 -17.24 21.81 -19.00
CA GLU A 23 -17.48 22.95 -19.90
C GLU A 23 -16.67 24.19 -19.49
N PHE A 24 -16.56 24.45 -18.18
CA PHE A 24 -15.76 25.55 -17.66
C PHE A 24 -14.27 25.36 -17.96
N ALA A 25 -13.74 24.13 -17.86
CA ALA A 25 -12.38 23.79 -18.27
C ALA A 25 -12.15 24.02 -19.76
N GLN A 26 -13.10 23.61 -20.60
CA GLN A 26 -13.04 23.83 -22.05
C GLN A 26 -13.07 25.31 -22.43
N LYS A 27 -13.90 26.12 -21.77
CA LYS A 27 -13.94 27.58 -21.95
C LYS A 27 -12.61 28.26 -21.57
N ASN A 28 -11.85 27.67 -20.65
CA ASN A 28 -10.51 28.13 -20.26
C ASN A 28 -9.37 27.51 -21.09
N GLY A 29 -9.70 26.79 -22.17
CA GLY A 29 -8.72 26.26 -23.13
C GLY A 29 -8.17 24.86 -22.81
N ALA A 30 -8.68 24.18 -21.77
CA ALA A 30 -8.32 22.79 -21.48
C ALA A 30 -9.20 21.80 -22.26
N LYS A 31 -8.75 20.54 -22.40
CA LYS A 31 -9.58 19.47 -23.00
C LYS A 31 -10.62 18.91 -22.03
N GLY A 32 -10.34 19.03 -20.73
CA GLY A 32 -11.10 18.49 -19.61
C GLY A 32 -10.30 18.65 -18.32
N ILE A 33 -10.72 17.96 -17.26
CA ILE A 33 -10.06 18.00 -15.95
C ILE A 33 -9.38 16.65 -15.71
N GLN A 34 -8.06 16.65 -15.56
CA GLN A 34 -7.28 15.46 -15.22
C GLN A 34 -6.97 15.48 -13.73
N LEU A 35 -7.59 14.57 -12.97
CA LEU A 35 -7.21 14.34 -11.58
C LEU A 35 -6.05 13.34 -11.50
N SER A 36 -5.13 13.58 -10.58
CA SER A 36 -4.10 12.61 -10.19
C SER A 36 -3.74 12.80 -8.73
N GLY A 37 -3.31 11.72 -8.07
CA GLY A 37 -3.09 11.71 -6.63
C GLY A 37 -1.64 11.47 -6.20
N ILE A 38 -1.26 11.98 -5.03
CA ILE A 38 0.00 11.64 -4.34
C ILE A 38 -0.28 11.18 -2.90
N CYS A 39 0.41 10.13 -2.43
CA CYS A 39 0.26 9.53 -1.09
C CYS A 39 -1.14 8.93 -0.82
N CYS A 40 -1.59 8.93 0.44
CA CYS A 40 -2.71 8.11 0.89
C CYS A 40 -4.06 8.52 0.30
N THR A 41 -4.34 9.82 0.20
CA THR A 41 -5.58 10.31 -0.44
C THR A 41 -5.66 9.86 -1.90
N ALA A 42 -4.50 9.72 -2.58
CA ALA A 42 -4.41 9.16 -3.91
C ALA A 42 -4.85 7.70 -3.95
N ASN A 43 -4.34 6.89 -3.01
CA ASN A 43 -4.75 5.50 -2.89
C ASN A 43 -6.25 5.41 -2.62
N GLU A 44 -6.83 6.27 -1.79
CA GLU A 44 -8.28 6.23 -1.50
C GLU A 44 -9.13 6.42 -2.76
N ILE A 45 -8.82 7.42 -3.59
CA ILE A 45 -9.56 7.68 -4.84
C ILE A 45 -9.16 6.73 -5.98
N LEU A 46 -7.95 6.18 -5.98
CA LEU A 46 -7.55 5.11 -6.89
C LEU A 46 -8.38 3.85 -6.63
N MET A 47 -8.47 3.43 -5.37
CA MET A 47 -9.14 2.19 -4.96
C MET A 47 -10.64 2.20 -5.24
N ARG A 48 -11.27 3.38 -5.33
CA ARG A 48 -12.71 3.56 -5.51
C ARG A 48 -13.12 4.01 -6.91
N HIS A 49 -12.34 4.90 -7.51
CA HIS A 49 -12.71 5.59 -8.76
C HIS A 49 -11.70 5.38 -9.88
N GLY A 50 -10.57 4.69 -9.64
CA GLY A 50 -9.54 4.47 -10.65
C GLY A 50 -8.76 5.75 -11.01
N VAL A 51 -8.79 6.78 -10.17
CA VAL A 51 -8.03 8.02 -10.40
C VAL A 51 -6.53 7.70 -10.40
N PRO A 52 -5.76 8.10 -11.43
CA PRO A 52 -4.36 7.70 -11.56
C PRO A 52 -3.45 8.32 -10.49
N LEU A 53 -2.39 7.60 -10.17
CA LEU A 53 -1.32 8.05 -9.28
C LEU A 53 -0.35 8.96 -10.04
N ALA A 54 -0.02 10.11 -9.46
CA ALA A 54 1.05 10.99 -9.95
C ALA A 54 2.42 10.61 -9.35
N GLY A 55 2.44 10.06 -8.14
CA GLY A 55 3.68 9.66 -7.46
C GLY A 55 3.47 9.40 -5.96
N ASP A 56 4.57 9.06 -5.29
CA ASP A 56 4.61 8.85 -3.84
C ASP A 56 5.17 10.08 -3.08
N PHE A 57 5.54 9.88 -1.82
CA PHE A 57 5.98 10.92 -0.90
C PHE A 57 7.17 11.74 -1.41
N LEU A 58 8.23 11.13 -1.96
CA LEU A 58 9.41 11.89 -2.41
C LEU A 58 9.22 12.51 -3.80
N GLN A 59 8.11 12.22 -4.48
CA GLN A 59 7.80 12.78 -5.79
C GLN A 59 6.88 14.01 -5.75
N GLN A 60 6.44 14.44 -4.57
CA GLN A 60 5.50 15.57 -4.44
C GLN A 60 6.03 16.88 -5.04
N GLU A 61 7.31 17.21 -4.82
CA GLU A 61 7.92 18.39 -5.44
C GLU A 61 8.18 18.18 -6.94
N LEU A 62 8.61 16.98 -7.32
CA LEU A 62 8.88 16.63 -8.72
C LEU A 62 7.64 16.71 -9.61
N ALA A 63 6.45 16.42 -9.05
CA ALA A 63 5.19 16.60 -9.75
C ALA A 63 5.00 18.06 -10.18
N ILE A 64 5.30 19.03 -9.31
CA ILE A 64 5.23 20.47 -9.62
C ILE A 64 6.27 20.84 -10.68
N VAL A 65 7.50 20.30 -10.57
CA VAL A 65 8.61 20.55 -11.50
C VAL A 65 8.30 20.18 -12.96
N THR A 66 7.31 19.31 -13.21
CA THR A 66 6.84 19.03 -14.57
C THR A 66 6.28 20.26 -15.29
N GLY A 67 5.91 21.32 -14.56
CA GLY A 67 5.20 22.49 -15.08
C GLY A 67 3.75 22.19 -15.49
N ALA A 68 3.23 20.99 -15.25
CA ALA A 68 1.91 20.55 -15.68
C ALA A 68 0.81 20.67 -14.60
N VAL A 69 1.18 20.96 -13.35
CA VAL A 69 0.25 20.96 -12.21
C VAL A 69 -0.38 22.34 -12.06
N ASP A 70 -1.68 22.47 -12.31
CA ASP A 70 -2.38 23.75 -12.16
C ASP A 70 -2.70 24.05 -10.70
N ALA A 71 -3.11 23.03 -9.95
CA ALA A 71 -3.31 23.13 -8.52
C ALA A 71 -2.84 21.85 -7.81
N MET A 72 -2.07 22.03 -6.74
CA MET A 72 -1.79 20.99 -5.76
C MET A 72 -2.65 21.24 -4.52
N VAL A 73 -3.77 20.51 -4.44
CA VAL A 73 -4.70 20.56 -3.31
C VAL A 73 -4.23 19.59 -2.23
N VAL A 74 -4.08 20.10 -1.00
CA VAL A 74 -3.53 19.36 0.13
C VAL A 74 -4.39 19.47 1.39
N ASP A 75 -4.52 18.35 2.10
CA ASP A 75 -5.18 18.28 3.41
C ASP A 75 -4.15 18.24 4.58
N VAL A 76 -3.88 17.08 5.17
CA VAL A 76 -3.02 16.83 6.33
C VAL A 76 -2.00 15.70 6.05
N GLN A 77 -0.91 15.75 6.81
CA GLN A 77 0.11 14.70 6.95
C GLN A 77 0.92 14.39 5.68
N CYS A 78 2.24 14.22 5.85
CA CYS A 78 3.20 13.89 4.78
C CYS A 78 3.23 14.88 3.60
N ILE A 79 2.74 16.10 3.82
CA ILE A 79 2.85 17.23 2.90
C ILE A 79 4.11 18.00 3.32
N MET A 80 5.12 18.02 2.46
CA MET A 80 6.31 18.81 2.68
C MET A 80 5.95 20.28 2.50
N GLU A 81 6.18 21.13 3.51
CA GLU A 81 5.90 22.56 3.39
C GLU A 81 6.64 23.21 2.20
N ASN A 82 7.79 22.66 1.81
CA ASN A 82 8.61 23.18 0.73
C ASN A 82 7.95 23.09 -0.66
N ILE A 83 6.88 22.32 -0.85
CA ILE A 83 6.09 22.36 -2.09
C ILE A 83 5.60 23.78 -2.40
N ALA A 84 5.39 24.62 -1.37
CA ALA A 84 5.01 26.01 -1.53
C ALA A 84 6.12 26.86 -2.17
N ASN A 85 7.37 26.63 -1.79
CA ASN A 85 8.52 27.34 -2.37
C ASN A 85 8.76 26.86 -3.81
N VAL A 86 8.66 25.54 -4.07
CA VAL A 86 8.79 24.98 -5.42
C VAL A 86 7.70 25.53 -6.34
N ALA A 87 6.46 25.63 -5.85
CA ALA A 87 5.34 26.16 -6.63
C ALA A 87 5.55 27.61 -7.08
N GLN A 88 6.26 28.45 -6.32
CA GLN A 88 6.57 29.84 -6.72
C GLN A 88 7.44 29.93 -7.98
N CYS A 89 8.15 28.86 -8.34
CA CYS A 89 8.93 28.80 -9.59
C CYS A 89 8.06 28.49 -10.82
N PHE A 90 6.78 28.16 -10.63
CA PHE A 90 5.82 27.75 -11.65
C PHE A 90 4.50 28.51 -11.47
N HIS A 91 3.51 28.24 -12.32
CA HIS A 91 2.17 28.81 -12.18
C HIS A 91 1.33 28.09 -11.10
N THR A 92 1.77 26.91 -10.65
CA THR A 92 1.03 26.01 -9.76
C THR A 92 0.49 26.71 -8.52
N LYS A 93 -0.82 26.56 -8.24
CA LYS A 93 -1.41 26.98 -6.97
C LYS A 93 -1.36 25.85 -5.95
N VAL A 94 -0.66 26.06 -4.84
CA VAL A 94 -0.81 25.18 -3.67
C VAL A 94 -2.04 25.63 -2.89
N ILE A 95 -2.95 24.70 -2.62
CA ILE A 95 -4.20 24.95 -1.92
C ILE A 95 -4.24 24.09 -0.66
N THR A 96 -4.10 24.70 0.51
CA THR A 96 -4.30 24.02 1.80
C THR A 96 -5.78 24.08 2.18
N THR A 97 -6.30 22.99 2.75
CA THR A 97 -7.74 22.89 3.05
C THR A 97 -8.07 22.60 4.50
N ASN A 98 -7.17 21.96 5.24
CA ASN A 98 -7.41 21.62 6.64
C ASN A 98 -6.80 22.70 7.55
N PRO A 99 -7.56 23.27 8.51
CA PRO A 99 -7.05 24.34 9.38
C PRO A 99 -5.90 23.89 10.29
N ARG A 100 -5.74 22.58 10.50
CA ARG A 100 -4.64 21.98 11.29
C ARG A 100 -3.32 21.90 10.54
N ALA A 101 -3.32 22.07 9.21
CA ALA A 101 -2.16 21.86 8.35
C ALA A 101 -2.03 23.00 7.32
N LYS A 102 -2.04 24.24 7.80
CA LYS A 102 -1.73 25.42 6.98
C LYS A 102 -0.23 25.45 6.69
N ILE A 103 0.14 25.91 5.50
CA ILE A 103 1.54 26.15 5.14
C ILE A 103 1.79 27.66 5.20
N ALA A 104 2.74 28.07 6.04
CA ALA A 104 3.09 29.48 6.23
C ALA A 104 4.07 30.01 5.15
N SER A 105 4.79 29.10 4.50
CA SER A 105 5.76 29.40 3.45
C SER A 105 5.09 29.65 2.10
N GLY A 106 5.73 30.43 1.24
CA GLY A 106 5.31 30.64 -0.15
C GLY A 106 4.00 31.43 -0.34
N ASP A 107 3.51 31.49 -1.57
CA ASP A 107 2.18 32.04 -1.90
C ASP A 107 1.16 30.89 -1.97
N VAL A 108 0.64 30.51 -0.80
CA VAL A 108 -0.30 29.40 -0.63
C VAL A 108 -1.71 29.95 -0.44
N LEU A 109 -2.65 29.41 -1.21
CA LEU A 109 -4.06 29.70 -1.02
C LEU A 109 -4.62 28.78 0.07
N HIS A 110 -5.34 29.35 1.04
CA HIS A 110 -6.12 28.57 1.99
C HIS A 110 -7.59 28.61 1.61
N ILE A 111 -8.17 27.45 1.30
CA ILE A 111 -9.61 27.27 1.15
C ILE A 111 -10.01 26.25 2.21
N GLU A 112 -10.42 26.73 3.38
CA GLU A 112 -10.86 25.84 4.45
C GLU A 112 -12.01 24.95 3.96
N PHE A 113 -11.86 23.65 4.15
CA PHE A 113 -12.87 22.66 3.77
C PHE A 113 -13.77 22.39 4.98
N ASP A 114 -15.03 22.76 4.88
CA ASP A 114 -16.04 22.49 5.90
C ASP A 114 -16.90 21.30 5.45
N GLU A 115 -17.02 20.29 6.32
CA GLU A 115 -17.78 19.06 6.04
C GLU A 115 -19.27 19.36 5.76
N HIS A 116 -19.81 20.47 6.26
CA HIS A 116 -21.18 20.92 6.03
C HIS A 116 -21.37 21.60 4.65
N THR A 117 -20.31 22.14 4.05
CA THR A 117 -20.31 22.75 2.71
C THR A 117 -19.36 22.05 1.74
N ALA A 118 -19.01 20.80 2.04
CA ALA A 118 -17.94 20.05 1.41
C ALA A 118 -17.96 20.08 -0.13
N PHE A 119 -19.13 19.91 -0.74
CA PHE A 119 -19.27 19.90 -2.19
C PHE A 119 -19.11 21.30 -2.82
N GLU A 120 -19.56 22.35 -2.15
CA GLU A 120 -19.35 23.73 -2.60
C GLU A 120 -17.88 24.12 -2.53
N ASP A 121 -17.20 23.73 -1.45
CA ASP A 121 -15.76 23.95 -1.28
C ASP A 121 -14.95 23.19 -2.32
N ALA A 122 -15.33 21.94 -2.62
CA ALA A 122 -14.71 21.16 -3.69
C ALA A 122 -14.89 21.82 -5.08
N LYS A 123 -16.10 22.28 -5.42
CA LYS A 123 -16.33 23.04 -6.67
C LYS A 123 -15.47 24.30 -6.72
N LYS A 124 -15.38 25.05 -5.62
CA LYS A 124 -14.52 26.24 -5.53
C LYS A 124 -13.05 25.89 -5.79
N ILE A 125 -12.55 24.82 -5.19
CA ILE A 125 -11.18 24.32 -5.41
C ILE A 125 -10.95 23.94 -6.88
N VAL A 126 -11.86 23.18 -7.49
CA VAL A 126 -11.77 22.78 -8.90
C VAL A 126 -11.77 24.01 -9.82
N ARG A 127 -12.65 24.99 -9.57
CA ARG A 127 -12.68 26.23 -10.33
C ARG A 127 -11.36 26.99 -10.27
N VAL A 128 -10.76 27.11 -9.09
CA VAL A 128 -9.44 27.75 -8.93
C VAL A 128 -8.37 27.04 -9.76
N ALA A 129 -8.38 25.71 -9.80
CA ALA A 129 -7.45 24.94 -10.62
C ALA A 129 -7.65 25.22 -12.13
N VAL A 130 -8.90 25.20 -12.58
CA VAL A 130 -9.27 25.47 -13.99
C VAL A 130 -8.91 26.90 -14.41
N GLU A 131 -9.19 27.90 -13.58
CA GLU A 131 -8.84 29.31 -13.83
C GLU A 131 -7.31 29.53 -13.87
N ASN A 132 -6.55 28.61 -13.27
CA ASN A 132 -5.09 28.66 -13.26
C ASN A 132 -4.45 27.99 -14.47
N PHE A 133 -5.16 27.10 -15.18
CA PHE A 133 -4.69 26.43 -16.40
C PHE A 133 -4.10 27.37 -17.47
N PRO A 134 -4.76 28.48 -17.88
CA PRO A 134 -4.22 29.37 -18.90
C PRO A 134 -2.97 30.15 -18.45
N LYS A 135 -2.58 30.08 -17.17
CA LYS A 135 -1.40 30.76 -16.62
C LYS A 135 -0.12 29.93 -16.70
N ARG A 136 -0.17 28.72 -17.26
CA ARG A 136 1.03 27.91 -17.57
C ARG A 136 2.01 28.73 -18.40
N ASP A 137 3.15 29.08 -17.82
CA ASP A 137 4.15 29.96 -18.43
C ASP A 137 5.48 29.26 -18.72
N LYS A 138 5.73 28.10 -18.10
CA LYS A 138 6.92 27.27 -18.31
C LYS A 138 6.68 26.15 -19.33
N PRO A 139 7.74 25.66 -20.01
CA PRO A 139 7.66 24.44 -20.80
C PRO A 139 7.19 23.26 -19.93
N VAL A 140 6.17 22.55 -20.40
CA VAL A 140 5.65 21.35 -19.75
C VAL A 140 6.53 20.15 -20.12
N ILE A 141 7.09 19.49 -19.10
CA ILE A 141 7.93 18.29 -19.25
C ILE A 141 7.34 17.18 -18.37
N ILE A 142 6.51 16.34 -18.98
CA ILE A 142 5.95 15.14 -18.34
C ILE A 142 6.73 13.93 -18.83
N PRO A 143 7.46 13.21 -17.95
CA PRO A 143 8.14 11.98 -18.34
C PRO A 143 7.16 10.96 -18.95
N PRO A 144 7.53 10.25 -20.03
CA PRO A 144 6.65 9.27 -20.66
C PRO A 144 6.51 7.96 -19.85
N ALA A 145 7.20 7.85 -18.71
CA ALA A 145 7.19 6.67 -17.85
C ALA A 145 5.86 6.56 -17.11
N LYS A 146 5.10 5.50 -17.43
CA LYS A 146 3.86 5.12 -16.77
C LYS A 146 3.73 3.60 -16.80
N SER A 147 2.96 3.05 -15.87
CA SER A 147 2.71 1.62 -15.75
C SER A 147 1.22 1.40 -15.49
N ASP A 148 0.66 0.36 -16.09
CA ASP A 148 -0.67 -0.11 -15.74
C ASP A 148 -0.64 -0.79 -14.37
N LEU A 149 -1.78 -0.81 -13.69
CA LEU A 149 -1.91 -1.39 -12.35
C LEU A 149 -3.33 -1.91 -12.13
N VAL A 150 -3.45 -2.91 -11.26
CA VAL A 150 -4.71 -3.37 -10.67
C VAL A 150 -4.67 -3.08 -9.17
N ALA A 151 -5.64 -2.30 -8.71
CA ALA A 151 -5.84 -1.96 -7.30
C ALA A 151 -7.26 -2.39 -6.88
N GLY A 152 -7.69 -2.01 -5.68
CA GLY A 152 -9.03 -2.33 -5.18
C GLY A 152 -9.11 -3.64 -4.38
N PHE A 153 -7.97 -4.20 -3.95
CA PHE A 153 -7.93 -5.44 -3.17
C PHE A 153 -8.26 -5.18 -1.69
N SER A 154 -9.53 -4.84 -1.41
CA SER A 154 -10.05 -4.91 -0.03
C SER A 154 -10.06 -6.37 0.45
N TYR A 155 -10.17 -6.61 1.76
CA TYR A 155 -10.22 -7.98 2.28
C TYR A 155 -11.47 -8.73 1.76
N GLU A 156 -12.56 -8.02 1.46
CA GLU A 156 -13.77 -8.53 0.81
C GLU A 156 -13.52 -8.86 -0.67
N ALA A 157 -12.80 -7.99 -1.40
CA ALA A 157 -12.45 -8.25 -2.80
C ALA A 157 -11.53 -9.48 -2.91
N ILE A 158 -10.55 -9.62 -2.01
CA ILE A 158 -9.70 -10.82 -1.94
C ILE A 158 -10.57 -12.07 -1.70
N ASN A 159 -11.51 -12.00 -0.76
CA ASN A 159 -12.42 -13.11 -0.49
C ASN A 159 -13.25 -13.51 -1.73
N TYR A 160 -13.71 -12.52 -2.49
CA TYR A 160 -14.39 -12.73 -3.76
C TYR A 160 -13.48 -13.37 -4.81
N HIS A 161 -12.24 -12.91 -4.98
CA HIS A 161 -11.31 -13.50 -5.94
C HIS A 161 -10.98 -14.97 -5.64
N LEU A 162 -10.94 -15.35 -4.35
CA LEU A 162 -10.60 -16.72 -3.96
C LEU A 162 -11.74 -17.73 -4.18
N GLY A 163 -13.01 -17.32 -4.15
CA GLY A 163 -14.15 -18.26 -4.19
C GLY A 163 -15.39 -17.81 -4.95
N GLY A 164 -15.36 -16.65 -5.59
CA GLY A 164 -16.52 -16.01 -6.21
C GLY A 164 -17.65 -15.73 -5.20
N THR A 165 -18.84 -15.40 -5.70
CA THR A 165 -19.99 -15.07 -4.84
C THR A 165 -20.48 -16.24 -3.98
N PHE A 166 -20.36 -17.48 -4.46
CA PHE A 166 -21.00 -18.65 -3.84
C PHE A 166 -20.09 -19.45 -2.90
N ARG A 167 -18.76 -19.26 -2.99
CA ARG A 167 -17.78 -19.98 -2.17
C ARG A 167 -16.70 -19.06 -1.60
N ALA A 168 -17.00 -17.76 -1.46
CA ALA A 168 -16.11 -16.77 -0.88
C ALA A 168 -15.58 -17.27 0.48
N SER A 169 -14.30 -17.61 0.52
CA SER A 169 -13.58 -17.98 1.73
C SER A 169 -12.08 -17.70 1.53
N TYR A 170 -11.36 -17.54 2.65
CA TYR A 170 -9.90 -17.56 2.68
C TYR A 170 -9.31 -18.98 2.63
N THR A 171 -10.13 -20.04 2.67
CA THR A 171 -9.70 -21.43 2.57
C THR A 171 -8.77 -21.70 1.37
N PRO A 172 -9.03 -21.19 0.14
CA PRO A 172 -8.12 -21.39 -0.99
C PRO A 172 -6.73 -20.77 -0.78
N LEU A 173 -6.64 -19.65 -0.06
CA LEU A 173 -5.33 -19.09 0.32
C LEU A 173 -4.64 -20.01 1.32
N ASN A 174 -5.36 -20.43 2.38
CA ASN A 174 -4.81 -21.31 3.41
C ASN A 174 -4.32 -22.64 2.83
N ASP A 175 -5.11 -23.26 1.94
CA ASP A 175 -4.75 -24.51 1.28
C ASP A 175 -3.47 -24.37 0.46
N ASN A 176 -3.29 -23.24 -0.24
CA ASN A 176 -2.06 -22.96 -0.99
C ASN A 176 -0.85 -22.67 -0.09
N ILE A 177 -1.07 -22.17 1.12
CA ILE A 177 0.00 -22.08 2.13
C ILE A 177 0.35 -23.46 2.68
N ILE A 178 -0.66 -24.26 3.04
CA ILE A 178 -0.51 -25.60 3.62
C ILE A 178 0.17 -26.56 2.63
N ASN A 179 -0.21 -26.51 1.35
CA ASN A 179 0.37 -27.37 0.31
C ASN A 179 1.75 -26.88 -0.19
N GLY A 180 2.19 -25.69 0.23
CA GLY A 180 3.51 -25.13 -0.06
C GLY A 180 3.63 -24.40 -1.39
N ARG A 181 2.55 -24.17 -2.14
CA ARG A 181 2.58 -23.31 -3.33
C ARG A 181 2.82 -21.84 -2.97
N ILE A 182 2.21 -21.38 -1.88
CA ILE A 182 2.54 -20.10 -1.25
C ILE A 182 3.35 -20.39 0.00
N ARG A 183 4.55 -19.83 0.10
CA ARG A 183 5.39 -20.00 1.28
C ARG A 183 4.75 -19.32 2.49
N GLY A 184 4.26 -18.11 2.32
CA GLY A 184 3.62 -17.33 3.37
C GLY A 184 3.14 -15.97 2.86
N ILE A 185 2.83 -15.06 3.79
CA ILE A 185 2.26 -13.73 3.48
C ILE A 185 3.22 -12.63 3.97
N GLY A 186 3.55 -11.68 3.11
CA GLY A 186 4.32 -10.49 3.45
C GLY A 186 3.45 -9.23 3.44
N GLY A 187 3.32 -8.54 4.58
CA GLY A 187 2.72 -7.21 4.64
C GLY A 187 3.79 -6.13 4.47
N VAL A 188 3.98 -5.61 3.26
CA VAL A 188 5.03 -4.60 2.98
C VAL A 188 4.37 -3.22 2.83
N VAL A 189 4.71 -2.30 3.72
CA VAL A 189 4.07 -1.00 3.85
C VAL A 189 5.12 0.11 4.00
N GLY A 190 4.67 1.36 4.13
CA GLY A 190 5.54 2.43 4.62
C GLY A 190 5.58 3.66 3.74
N CYS A 191 6.54 4.52 4.08
CA CYS A 191 6.79 5.83 3.47
C CYS A 191 7.95 5.72 2.46
N ASN A 192 8.57 6.83 2.09
CA ASN A 192 9.92 6.85 1.54
C ASN A 192 10.82 7.67 2.49
N ASN A 193 12.11 7.36 2.54
CA ASN A 193 13.07 8.03 3.42
C ASN A 193 14.30 8.46 2.62
N ALA A 194 14.60 9.76 2.63
CA ALA A 194 15.72 10.33 1.85
C ALA A 194 17.12 9.86 2.28
N ARG A 195 17.24 9.07 3.37
CA ARG A 195 18.50 8.42 3.77
C ARG A 195 18.86 7.20 2.91
N VAL A 196 17.90 6.68 2.14
CA VAL A 196 18.09 5.57 1.21
C VAL A 196 17.68 6.00 -0.20
N VAL A 197 18.09 5.24 -1.21
CA VAL A 197 17.67 5.52 -2.58
C VAL A 197 16.17 5.28 -2.70
N HIS A 198 15.46 6.27 -3.21
CA HIS A 198 14.00 6.26 -3.38
C HIS A 198 13.52 4.97 -4.07
N ASP A 199 12.57 4.29 -3.43
CA ASP A 199 11.92 3.02 -3.83
C ASP A 199 12.83 1.79 -3.87
N GLN A 200 14.14 1.92 -3.68
CA GLN A 200 15.07 0.79 -3.77
C GLN A 200 14.76 -0.26 -2.70
N GLY A 201 14.52 0.17 -1.46
CA GLY A 201 14.26 -0.74 -0.34
C GLY A 201 12.94 -1.48 -0.53
N HIS A 202 11.90 -0.74 -0.91
CA HIS A 202 10.57 -1.28 -1.24
C HIS A 202 10.66 -2.36 -2.32
N LEU A 203 11.23 -2.02 -3.47
CA LEU A 203 11.24 -2.89 -4.63
C LEU A 203 12.12 -4.11 -4.42
N ALA A 204 13.26 -3.97 -3.75
CA ALA A 204 14.15 -5.08 -3.46
C ALA A 204 13.51 -6.08 -2.49
N VAL A 205 12.88 -5.61 -1.41
CA VAL A 205 12.17 -6.49 -0.46
C VAL A 205 11.01 -7.20 -1.17
N VAL A 206 10.14 -6.47 -1.85
CA VAL A 206 8.96 -7.05 -2.52
C VAL A 206 9.36 -8.08 -3.58
N LYS A 207 10.34 -7.76 -4.44
CA LYS A 207 10.81 -8.69 -5.49
C LYS A 207 11.45 -9.95 -4.90
N GLU A 208 12.23 -9.84 -3.83
CA GLU A 208 12.84 -11.00 -3.20
C GLU A 208 11.79 -11.89 -2.50
N LEU A 209 10.75 -11.30 -1.90
CA LEU A 209 9.63 -12.05 -1.32
C LEU A 209 8.84 -12.84 -2.37
N ILE A 210 8.36 -12.18 -3.43
CA ILE A 210 7.52 -12.85 -4.44
C ILE A 210 8.31 -13.91 -5.23
N LYS A 211 9.62 -13.68 -5.45
CA LYS A 211 10.54 -14.68 -6.03
C LYS A 211 10.65 -15.94 -5.18
N ASN A 212 10.45 -15.84 -3.87
CA ASN A 212 10.49 -16.95 -2.91
C ASN A 212 9.09 -17.45 -2.52
N ASP A 213 8.10 -17.27 -3.41
CA ASP A 213 6.71 -17.72 -3.26
C ASP A 213 5.96 -17.09 -2.08
N VAL A 214 6.37 -15.90 -1.62
CA VAL A 214 5.64 -15.12 -0.60
C VAL A 214 4.70 -14.14 -1.29
N ILE A 215 3.39 -14.29 -1.09
CA ILE A 215 2.41 -13.31 -1.61
C ILE A 215 2.51 -12.01 -0.80
N VAL A 216 2.45 -10.86 -1.47
CA VAL A 216 2.63 -9.56 -0.82
C VAL A 216 1.31 -8.78 -0.76
N LEU A 217 0.96 -8.31 0.42
CA LEU A 217 -0.10 -7.32 0.65
C LEU A 217 0.56 -5.95 0.89
N THR A 218 0.13 -4.92 0.15
CA THR A 218 0.79 -3.61 0.17
C THR A 218 -0.17 -2.43 0.30
N THR A 219 0.29 -1.39 0.99
CA THR A 219 -0.43 -0.11 1.16
C THR A 219 0.52 1.09 1.05
N GLY A 220 -0.07 2.29 1.08
CA GLY A 220 0.68 3.54 1.24
C GLY A 220 1.65 3.82 0.09
N CYS A 221 2.82 4.38 0.41
CA CYS A 221 3.82 4.73 -0.60
C CYS A 221 4.50 3.48 -1.20
N ASN A 222 4.64 2.40 -0.42
CA ASN A 222 5.14 1.13 -0.95
C ASN A 222 4.24 0.60 -2.09
N ALA A 223 2.92 0.73 -1.97
CA ALA A 223 2.01 0.33 -3.03
C ALA A 223 2.20 1.16 -4.30
N ILE A 224 2.40 2.46 -4.16
CA ILE A 224 2.69 3.37 -5.29
C ILE A 224 4.04 3.02 -5.93
N ALA A 225 5.07 2.70 -5.14
CA ALA A 225 6.36 2.22 -5.64
C ALA A 225 6.20 0.94 -6.47
N CYS A 226 5.44 -0.03 -5.95
CA CYS A 226 5.11 -1.27 -6.65
C CYS A 226 4.34 -1.02 -7.95
N ALA A 227 3.39 -0.07 -7.94
CA ALA A 227 2.62 0.33 -9.12
C ALA A 227 3.54 0.89 -10.22
N LYS A 228 4.40 1.87 -9.87
CA LYS A 228 5.35 2.47 -10.82
C LYS A 228 6.29 1.43 -11.41
N ALA A 229 6.71 0.43 -10.62
CA ALA A 229 7.58 -0.65 -11.05
C ALA A 229 6.86 -1.79 -11.82
N GLY A 230 5.54 -1.70 -12.03
CA GLY A 230 4.77 -2.70 -12.77
C GLY A 230 4.58 -4.03 -12.04
N LEU A 231 4.59 -4.02 -10.69
CA LEU A 231 4.39 -5.22 -9.86
C LEU A 231 2.92 -5.49 -9.53
N LEU A 232 2.02 -4.55 -9.85
CA LEU A 232 0.59 -4.63 -9.55
C LEU A 232 -0.24 -5.11 -10.75
N THR A 233 0.35 -5.90 -11.65
CA THR A 233 -0.36 -6.50 -12.79
C THR A 233 -0.32 -8.04 -12.72
N PRO A 234 -1.35 -8.76 -13.17
CA PRO A 234 -1.32 -10.23 -13.22
C PRO A 234 -0.11 -10.79 -14.00
N GLU A 235 0.29 -10.11 -15.07
CA GLU A 235 1.41 -10.52 -15.92
C GLU A 235 2.76 -10.50 -15.17
N SER A 236 2.88 -9.64 -14.15
CA SER A 236 4.10 -9.54 -13.35
C SER A 236 4.40 -10.84 -12.58
N ALA A 237 3.39 -11.68 -12.32
CA ALA A 237 3.58 -12.96 -11.64
C ALA A 237 4.52 -13.90 -12.41
N LYS A 238 4.36 -13.98 -13.74
CA LYS A 238 5.20 -14.85 -14.60
C LYS A 238 6.65 -14.37 -14.69
N VAL A 239 6.91 -13.10 -14.39
CA VAL A 239 8.22 -12.46 -14.53
C VAL A 239 9.00 -12.49 -13.22
N TYR A 240 8.33 -12.24 -12.09
CA TYR A 240 9.01 -12.00 -10.82
C TYR A 240 8.78 -13.09 -9.77
N CYS A 241 7.74 -13.91 -9.88
CA CYS A 241 7.41 -14.87 -8.82
C CYS A 241 8.20 -16.16 -8.91
N GLY A 242 8.31 -16.82 -7.76
CA GLY A 242 8.57 -18.25 -7.72
C GLY A 242 7.44 -19.05 -8.40
N PRO A 243 7.69 -20.33 -8.74
CA PRO A 243 6.77 -21.12 -9.53
C PRO A 243 5.42 -21.37 -8.84
N GLY A 244 5.41 -21.49 -7.51
CA GLY A 244 4.20 -21.78 -6.75
C GLY A 244 3.26 -20.58 -6.70
N LEU A 245 3.79 -19.39 -6.40
CA LEU A 245 3.02 -18.15 -6.41
C LEU A 245 2.58 -17.78 -7.83
N ALA A 246 3.43 -18.01 -8.85
CA ALA A 246 3.04 -17.79 -10.24
C ALA A 246 1.83 -18.65 -10.66
N GLU A 247 1.81 -19.94 -10.31
CA GLU A 247 0.67 -20.84 -10.57
C GLU A 247 -0.61 -20.32 -9.91
N VAL A 248 -0.53 -19.88 -8.65
CA VAL A 248 -1.70 -19.37 -7.92
C VAL A 248 -2.19 -18.05 -8.52
N CYS A 249 -1.31 -17.10 -8.81
CA CYS A 249 -1.67 -15.82 -9.42
C CYS A 249 -2.35 -16.02 -10.79
N GLU A 250 -1.82 -16.93 -11.63
CA GLU A 250 -2.42 -17.25 -12.93
C GLU A 250 -3.79 -17.91 -12.78
N THR A 251 -3.93 -18.83 -11.82
CA THR A 251 -5.20 -19.54 -11.58
C THR A 251 -6.30 -18.62 -11.06
N VAL A 252 -5.96 -17.69 -10.16
CA VAL A 252 -6.92 -16.78 -9.53
C VAL A 252 -7.14 -15.51 -10.39
N GLY A 253 -6.19 -15.16 -11.25
CA GLY A 253 -6.24 -13.95 -12.08
C GLY A 253 -5.90 -12.67 -11.31
N ILE A 254 -4.91 -12.74 -10.40
CA ILE A 254 -4.51 -11.62 -9.53
C ILE A 254 -3.01 -11.29 -9.69
N PRO A 255 -2.60 -10.03 -9.43
CA PRO A 255 -1.19 -9.70 -9.30
C PRO A 255 -0.57 -10.41 -8.09
N PRO A 256 0.76 -10.59 -8.06
CA PRO A 256 1.47 -11.17 -6.92
C PRO A 256 1.64 -10.20 -5.75
N VAL A 257 1.42 -8.92 -6.01
CA VAL A 257 1.44 -7.84 -5.03
C VAL A 257 0.05 -7.20 -5.03
N LEU A 258 -0.69 -7.35 -3.92
CA LEU A 258 -2.08 -6.90 -3.80
C LEU A 258 -2.14 -5.53 -3.13
N HIS A 259 -2.56 -4.52 -3.88
CA HIS A 259 -2.72 -3.18 -3.34
C HIS A 259 -4.01 -3.06 -2.54
N MET A 260 -3.86 -2.99 -1.21
CA MET A 260 -4.96 -2.94 -0.25
C MET A 260 -5.36 -1.52 0.19
N GLY A 261 -4.78 -0.48 -0.42
CA GLY A 261 -5.19 0.91 -0.22
C GLY A 261 -4.21 1.80 0.56
N SER A 262 -4.75 2.72 1.35
CA SER A 262 -4.00 3.77 2.04
C SER A 262 -3.33 3.25 3.32
N CYS A 263 -2.56 4.10 4.03
CA CYS A 263 -1.93 3.69 5.28
C CYS A 263 -2.95 3.32 6.39
N VAL A 264 -4.17 3.85 6.37
CA VAL A 264 -5.22 3.44 7.34
C VAL A 264 -5.84 2.10 6.96
N ASP A 265 -5.79 1.73 5.67
CA ASP A 265 -6.19 0.41 5.18
C ASP A 265 -5.19 -0.70 5.57
N ASN A 266 -4.09 -0.39 6.26
CA ASN A 266 -3.31 -1.41 6.96
C ASN A 266 -4.15 -2.20 7.99
N SER A 267 -5.23 -1.59 8.50
CA SER A 267 -6.26 -2.32 9.25
C SER A 267 -6.84 -3.50 8.46
N ARG A 268 -7.00 -3.38 7.14
CA ARG A 268 -7.49 -4.46 6.27
C ARG A 268 -6.51 -5.62 6.13
N ILE A 269 -5.21 -5.38 6.27
CA ILE A 269 -4.22 -6.46 6.33
C ILE A 269 -4.44 -7.29 7.60
N LEU A 270 -4.70 -6.64 8.75
CA LEU A 270 -5.05 -7.37 9.99
C LEU A 270 -6.41 -8.05 9.91
N MET A 271 -7.39 -7.45 9.24
CA MET A 271 -8.68 -8.11 8.97
C MET A 271 -8.49 -9.36 8.10
N ALA A 272 -7.69 -9.27 7.04
CA ALA A 272 -7.34 -10.42 6.20
C ALA A 272 -6.60 -11.50 7.01
N ALA A 273 -5.66 -11.13 7.88
CA ALA A 273 -5.01 -12.07 8.78
C ALA A 273 -6.01 -12.77 9.72
N THR A 274 -7.00 -12.03 10.24
CA THR A 274 -8.06 -12.59 11.07
C THR A 274 -8.93 -13.59 10.28
N GLU A 275 -9.24 -13.30 9.01
CA GLU A 275 -9.98 -14.23 8.14
C GLU A 275 -9.15 -15.47 7.77
N VAL A 276 -7.84 -15.34 7.60
CA VAL A 276 -6.91 -16.48 7.44
C VAL A 276 -6.96 -17.39 8.68
N VAL A 277 -6.93 -16.83 9.90
CA VAL A 277 -7.08 -17.63 11.13
C VAL A 277 -8.45 -18.31 11.18
N LYS A 278 -9.54 -17.58 10.92
CA LYS A 278 -10.91 -18.12 10.96
C LYS A 278 -11.14 -19.22 9.93
N ALA A 279 -10.55 -19.12 8.75
CA ALA A 279 -10.65 -20.15 7.72
C ALA A 279 -9.96 -21.47 8.13
N GLY A 280 -9.06 -21.42 9.12
CA GLY A 280 -8.49 -22.59 9.78
C GLY A 280 -7.33 -23.25 9.03
N GLY A 281 -6.66 -24.19 9.71
CA GLY A 281 -5.54 -24.97 9.15
C GLY A 281 -4.15 -24.32 9.28
N LEU A 282 -4.06 -23.09 9.78
CA LEU A 282 -2.80 -22.33 9.97
C LEU A 282 -2.59 -21.83 11.40
N GLY A 283 -3.17 -22.51 12.40
CA GLY A 283 -3.13 -22.10 13.81
C GLY A 283 -4.43 -21.46 14.28
N ASN A 284 -4.42 -20.93 15.50
CA ASN A 284 -5.59 -20.34 16.15
C ASN A 284 -5.42 -18.85 16.49
N ASP A 285 -4.22 -18.31 16.27
CA ASP A 285 -3.90 -16.89 16.51
C ASP A 285 -3.11 -16.30 15.33
N ILE A 286 -3.12 -14.97 15.18
CA ILE A 286 -2.34 -14.28 14.13
C ILE A 286 -0.84 -14.59 14.27
N SER A 287 -0.35 -14.75 15.51
CA SER A 287 1.04 -15.09 15.77
C SER A 287 1.43 -16.50 15.32
N ASP A 288 0.50 -17.40 15.02
CA ASP A 288 0.79 -18.72 14.47
C ASP A 288 1.05 -18.67 12.96
N LEU A 289 0.53 -17.65 12.29
CA LEU A 289 0.52 -17.59 10.83
C LEU A 289 1.95 -17.52 10.25
N PRO A 290 2.19 -18.17 9.10
CA PRO A 290 3.42 -17.97 8.32
C PRO A 290 3.38 -16.62 7.59
N ALA A 291 3.50 -15.53 8.37
CA ALA A 291 3.40 -14.16 7.89
C ALA A 291 4.44 -13.24 8.54
N ALA A 292 4.81 -12.16 7.84
CA ALA A 292 5.71 -11.13 8.35
C ALA A 292 5.33 -9.74 7.82
N GLY A 293 5.53 -8.70 8.63
CA GLY A 293 5.38 -7.30 8.29
C GLY A 293 6.71 -6.63 7.93
N SER A 294 6.66 -5.57 7.14
CA SER A 294 7.84 -4.83 6.70
C SER A 294 7.53 -3.36 6.46
N ALA A 295 8.45 -2.49 6.88
CA ALA A 295 8.47 -1.08 6.53
C ALA A 295 9.88 -0.67 6.02
N PRO A 296 10.20 -0.95 4.74
CA PRO A 296 11.57 -0.82 4.20
C PRO A 296 12.09 0.61 4.23
N GLU A 297 11.25 1.60 3.90
CA GLU A 297 11.65 3.01 3.80
C GLU A 297 10.82 3.90 4.73
N TRP A 298 10.52 3.41 5.93
CA TRP A 298 9.72 4.15 6.90
C TRP A 298 10.34 5.53 7.24
N MET A 299 9.48 6.51 7.53
CA MET A 299 9.90 7.88 7.85
C MET A 299 9.02 8.53 8.90
N SER A 300 7.70 8.45 8.74
CA SER A 300 6.75 9.11 9.64
C SER A 300 6.56 8.37 10.96
N GLU A 301 6.22 9.09 12.03
CA GLU A 301 5.82 8.50 13.31
C GLU A 301 4.59 7.58 13.17
N LYS A 302 3.73 7.83 12.17
CA LYS A 302 2.64 6.90 11.82
C LYS A 302 3.17 5.49 11.50
N ALA A 303 4.31 5.37 10.83
CA ALA A 303 4.89 4.08 10.51
C ALA A 303 5.40 3.36 11.77
N ILE A 304 5.89 4.09 12.78
CA ILE A 304 6.23 3.54 14.11
C ILE A 304 4.97 2.99 14.78
N SER A 305 3.88 3.77 14.81
CA SER A 305 2.61 3.31 15.37
C SER A 305 2.06 2.10 14.61
N ILE A 306 2.18 2.08 13.28
CA ILE A 306 1.76 0.95 12.44
C ILE A 306 2.53 -0.32 12.79
N GLY A 307 3.86 -0.26 12.78
CA GLY A 307 4.66 -1.42 13.14
C GLY A 307 4.40 -1.86 14.58
N HIS A 308 4.19 -0.92 15.52
CA HIS A 308 3.86 -1.28 16.89
C HIS A 308 2.56 -2.08 16.98
N TYR A 309 1.46 -1.59 16.37
CA TYR A 309 0.20 -2.30 16.47
C TYR A 309 0.22 -3.64 15.72
N PHE A 310 1.01 -3.79 14.64
CA PHE A 310 1.23 -5.09 14.00
C PHE A 310 1.95 -6.06 14.93
N VAL A 311 3.00 -5.59 15.61
CA VAL A 311 3.78 -6.41 16.56
C VAL A 311 2.94 -6.91 17.72
N VAL A 312 2.17 -6.02 18.37
CA VAL A 312 1.30 -6.44 19.49
C VAL A 312 0.08 -7.24 19.01
N SER A 313 -0.21 -7.24 17.70
CA SER A 313 -1.19 -8.14 17.07
C SER A 313 -0.59 -9.50 16.68
N GLY A 314 0.68 -9.77 17.03
CA GLY A 314 1.33 -11.06 16.79
C GLY A 314 2.21 -11.15 15.55
N VAL A 315 2.45 -10.05 14.82
CA VAL A 315 3.19 -10.07 13.56
C VAL A 315 4.64 -9.62 13.75
N TYR A 316 5.59 -10.47 13.37
CA TYR A 316 7.00 -10.08 13.24
C TYR A 316 7.17 -8.98 12.20
N THR A 317 7.75 -7.83 12.58
CA THR A 317 7.79 -6.63 11.73
C THR A 317 9.21 -6.08 11.61
N VAL A 318 9.72 -6.01 10.38
CA VAL A 318 11.09 -5.56 10.09
C VAL A 318 11.09 -4.14 9.52
N PHE A 319 11.96 -3.29 10.03
CA PHE A 319 12.17 -1.93 9.54
C PHE A 319 13.46 -1.82 8.74
N GLY A 320 13.46 -1.02 7.67
CA GLY A 320 14.61 -0.90 6.75
C GLY A 320 15.45 0.36 6.88
N VAL A 321 15.13 1.24 7.85
CA VAL A 321 15.88 2.48 8.09
C VAL A 321 16.14 2.64 9.58
N THR A 322 17.18 3.40 9.93
CA THR A 322 17.66 3.68 11.28
C THR A 322 16.54 3.89 12.30
N MET A 323 16.60 3.15 13.41
CA MET A 323 15.73 3.30 14.57
C MET A 323 16.43 4.05 15.71
N PRO A 324 15.83 5.09 16.31
CA PRO A 324 16.45 5.85 17.39
C PRO A 324 16.31 5.14 18.76
N VAL A 325 16.65 3.84 18.83
CA VAL A 325 16.50 3.00 20.04
C VAL A 325 17.82 2.45 20.57
N SER A 326 18.88 2.45 19.76
CA SER A 326 20.19 1.86 20.09
C SER A 326 20.91 2.54 21.27
N GLY A 327 20.45 3.72 21.71
CA GLY A 327 20.96 4.39 22.90
C GLY A 327 20.49 3.78 24.23
N SER A 328 19.54 2.84 24.20
CA SER A 328 18.99 2.18 25.39
C SER A 328 18.92 0.67 25.19
N PRO A 329 19.97 -0.09 25.60
CA PRO A 329 20.02 -1.55 25.40
C PRO A 329 18.85 -2.31 26.04
N ILE A 330 18.31 -1.80 27.15
CA ILE A 330 17.13 -2.38 27.81
C ILE A 330 15.89 -2.22 26.92
N PHE A 331 15.67 -1.02 26.38
CA PHE A 331 14.53 -0.76 25.50
C PHE A 331 14.66 -1.48 24.17
N GLU A 332 15.87 -1.52 23.60
CA GLU A 332 16.16 -2.27 22.38
C GLU A 332 15.91 -3.78 22.57
N ASN A 333 16.38 -4.37 23.67
CA ASN A 333 16.11 -5.78 23.99
C ASN A 333 14.62 -6.05 24.19
N TYR A 334 13.90 -5.13 24.84
CA TYR A 334 12.46 -5.21 25.01
C TYR A 334 11.75 -5.28 23.65
N LEU A 335 12.06 -4.37 22.73
CA LEU A 335 11.44 -4.31 21.39
C LEU A 335 11.78 -5.51 20.51
N TYR A 336 13.05 -5.93 20.48
CA TYR A 336 13.55 -6.93 19.53
C TYR A 336 13.49 -8.37 20.04
N LYS A 337 13.18 -8.60 21.32
CA LYS A 337 13.12 -9.95 21.89
C LYS A 337 11.95 -10.16 22.84
N GLU A 338 11.78 -9.29 23.83
CA GLU A 338 10.80 -9.56 24.90
C GLU A 338 9.36 -9.47 24.40
N LEU A 339 9.07 -8.62 23.41
CA LEU A 339 7.75 -8.55 22.78
C LEU A 339 7.29 -9.88 22.14
N GLU A 340 8.22 -10.69 21.60
CA GLU A 340 7.86 -12.00 21.01
C GLU A 340 7.21 -12.91 22.06
N ASN A 341 7.69 -12.86 23.31
CA ASN A 341 7.16 -13.68 24.40
C ASN A 341 5.81 -13.17 24.93
N LEU A 342 5.53 -11.87 24.79
CA LEU A 342 4.31 -11.24 25.28
C LEU A 342 3.16 -11.34 24.28
N TYR A 343 3.46 -11.12 23.00
CA TYR A 343 2.45 -10.96 21.95
C TYR A 343 2.64 -11.90 20.76
N GLY A 344 3.75 -12.66 20.67
CA GLY A 344 4.06 -13.53 19.52
C GLY A 344 4.67 -12.80 18.32
N GLY A 345 4.58 -11.47 18.27
CA GLY A 345 5.26 -10.59 17.32
C GLY A 345 6.39 -9.80 17.98
N MET A 346 7.33 -9.30 17.17
CA MET A 346 8.44 -8.46 17.64
C MET A 346 8.92 -7.53 16.54
N TRP A 347 9.67 -6.50 16.93
CA TRP A 347 10.36 -5.61 16.00
C TRP A 347 11.66 -6.27 15.54
N ASP A 348 12.12 -5.92 14.34
CA ASP A 348 13.51 -6.11 13.93
C ASP A 348 13.94 -4.97 13.01
N LEU A 349 15.25 -4.80 12.84
CA LEU A 349 15.88 -3.81 11.99
C LEU A 349 16.84 -4.53 11.04
N GLU A 350 16.68 -4.28 9.75
CA GLU A 350 17.63 -4.74 8.73
C GLU A 350 17.62 -3.77 7.55
N VAL A 351 18.75 -3.10 7.33
CA VAL A 351 18.89 -2.02 6.36
C VAL A 351 19.21 -2.57 4.97
N ASP A 352 19.90 -3.70 4.87
CA ASP A 352 20.10 -4.35 3.57
C ASP A 352 18.77 -4.99 3.13
N PRO A 353 18.17 -4.55 2.00
CA PRO A 353 16.82 -4.98 1.66
C PRO A 353 16.74 -6.46 1.27
N ILE A 354 17.85 -7.09 0.87
CA ILE A 354 17.87 -8.53 0.57
C ILE A 354 17.92 -9.33 1.87
N ALA A 355 18.82 -8.96 2.79
CA ALA A 355 18.88 -9.56 4.12
C ALA A 355 17.56 -9.35 4.89
N HIS A 356 16.91 -8.20 4.72
CA HIS A 356 15.61 -7.87 5.27
C HIS A 356 14.54 -8.86 4.80
N ALA A 357 14.44 -9.08 3.47
CA ALA A 357 13.53 -10.08 2.91
C ALA A 357 13.86 -11.50 3.39
N HIS A 358 15.14 -11.85 3.49
CA HIS A 358 15.57 -13.16 4.01
C HIS A 358 15.21 -13.36 5.48
N LYS A 359 15.29 -12.33 6.32
CA LYS A 359 14.80 -12.38 7.70
C LYS A 359 13.29 -12.65 7.76
N MET A 360 12.50 -12.01 6.89
CA MET A 360 11.06 -12.27 6.78
C MET A 360 10.79 -13.72 6.34
N ILE A 361 11.49 -14.20 5.30
CA ILE A 361 11.35 -15.58 4.80
C ILE A 361 11.74 -16.59 5.88
N ALA A 362 12.83 -16.36 6.61
CA ALA A 362 13.27 -17.21 7.71
C ALA A 362 12.24 -17.26 8.85
N HIS A 363 11.58 -16.13 9.15
CA HIS A 363 10.49 -16.10 10.12
C HIS A 363 9.27 -16.89 9.63
N ILE A 364 8.88 -16.70 8.36
CA ILE A 364 7.79 -17.45 7.73
C ILE A 364 8.07 -18.95 7.80
N ASP A 365 9.28 -19.39 7.45
CA ASP A 365 9.70 -20.79 7.51
C ASP A 365 9.72 -21.34 8.95
N LYS A 366 10.13 -20.53 9.95
CA LYS A 366 10.03 -20.88 11.38
C LYS A 366 8.58 -21.18 11.78
N LYS A 367 7.62 -20.33 11.38
CA LYS A 367 6.19 -20.51 11.66
C LYS A 367 5.61 -21.72 10.92
N ARG A 368 5.94 -21.90 9.64
CA ARG A 368 5.59 -23.11 8.86
C ARG A 368 6.04 -24.39 9.57
N LYS A 369 7.28 -24.43 10.06
CA LYS A 369 7.82 -25.58 10.78
C LYS A 369 7.07 -25.85 12.09
N ALA A 370 6.72 -24.79 12.84
CA ALA A 370 5.91 -24.92 14.05
C ALA A 370 4.51 -25.51 13.77
N LEU A 371 3.95 -25.23 12.59
CA LEU A 371 2.69 -25.80 12.10
C LEU A 371 2.83 -27.20 11.45
N GLY A 372 4.06 -27.74 11.35
CA GLY A 372 4.33 -29.03 10.69
C GLY A 372 4.22 -29.00 9.16
N LEU A 373 4.38 -27.82 8.54
CA LEU A 373 4.28 -27.59 7.09
C LEU A 373 5.64 -27.58 6.38
N ASP A 374 6.70 -28.06 7.04
CA ASP A 374 8.07 -28.16 6.53
C ASP A 374 8.34 -29.46 5.76
N ARG A 375 7.38 -30.39 5.75
CA ARG A 375 7.46 -31.67 5.03
C ARG A 375 6.43 -31.70 3.92
N ALA A 376 6.84 -32.14 2.73
CA ALA A 376 5.88 -32.49 1.69
C ALA A 376 4.95 -33.57 2.25
N ARG A 377 3.64 -33.27 2.38
CA ARG A 377 2.66 -34.32 2.66
C ARG A 377 2.79 -35.35 1.54
N GLU A 378 3.11 -36.58 1.92
CA GLU A 378 3.06 -37.71 1.01
C GLU A 378 1.66 -37.72 0.40
N ARG A 379 1.56 -37.64 -0.93
CA ARG A 379 0.27 -37.77 -1.61
C ARG A 379 -0.19 -39.21 -1.39
N VAL A 380 -0.91 -39.46 -0.31
CA VAL A 380 -1.61 -40.73 -0.09
C VAL A 380 -2.75 -40.75 -1.11
N LEU A 381 -2.51 -41.41 -2.25
CA LEU A 381 -3.57 -41.79 -3.17
C LEU A 381 -4.42 -42.83 -2.45
N MET A 382 -5.45 -42.37 -1.73
CA MET A 382 -6.41 -43.26 -1.10
C MET A 382 -7.12 -44.07 -2.19
N SER A 383 -6.95 -45.39 -2.14
CA SER A 383 -7.71 -46.33 -2.94
C SER A 383 -9.20 -46.30 -2.55
N MET A 384 -10.07 -46.88 -3.38
CA MET A 384 -11.49 -47.03 -3.04
C MET A 384 -11.70 -47.86 -1.77
N ASP A 385 -10.77 -48.76 -1.44
CA ASP A 385 -10.82 -49.57 -0.21
C ASP A 385 -10.40 -48.79 1.03
N ASP A 386 -9.47 -47.84 0.91
CA ASP A 386 -9.09 -46.92 2.00
C ASP A 386 -10.25 -45.97 2.36
N ARG A 387 -11.08 -45.61 1.37
CA ARG A 387 -12.30 -44.80 1.60
C ARG A 387 -13.40 -45.59 2.29
N ARG A 388 -13.56 -46.88 1.95
CA ARG A 388 -14.57 -47.75 2.57
C ARG A 388 -14.28 -48.06 4.04
N THR A 389 -13.02 -48.06 4.44
CA THR A 389 -12.62 -48.30 5.84
C THR A 389 -12.78 -47.05 6.72
N LEU A 390 -12.71 -45.85 6.14
CA LEU A 390 -12.99 -44.59 6.84
C LEU A 390 -14.47 -44.37 7.16
N ASP A 391 -15.39 -44.81 6.29
CA ASP A 391 -16.84 -44.74 6.54
C ASP A 391 -17.34 -45.79 7.54
N ALA A 392 -16.50 -46.79 7.87
CA ALA A 392 -16.82 -47.88 8.78
C ALA A 392 -16.24 -47.72 10.19
N ALA A 393 -15.44 -46.67 10.42
CA ALA A 393 -14.89 -46.28 11.72
C ALA A 393 -15.61 -45.03 12.24
#